data_AF-A0A838SVK0-F1
#
_entry.id   AF-A0A838SVK0-F1
#
_cell.length_a   1.000
_cell.length_b   1.000
_cell.length_c   1.000
_cell.angle_alpha   90.00
_cell.angle_beta   90.00
_cell.angle_gamma   90.00
#
_symmetry.space_group_name_H-M   'P 1'
#
loop_
_entity.id
_entity.type
_entity.pdbx_description
1 polymer ?
#
loop_
_entity_poly.entity_id
_entity_poly.type
_entity_poly.pdbx_seq_one_letter_code
_entity_poly.pdbx_strand_id
1 'polypeptide(L)'
;MRRGRWTMVAMALLMAGCQPAGGPGAAPTPAGAAVSTSEPLGAPDDAPARTLPDLLAEAEPVAEQWQDQPRLAEIDIALDAQGGWTAARLLYLAAAADRFLAVRADGSGLSWQQPTLSTLQARPISSDGLTDVPTLPEGVREPAELVSAAAAALDSCGVTRPVTALYATGAPVAWDGNAWTTEPTWSATLSDAQGRGVVIDPSSGGAGADPCL
;
A
#
# COMPACT_ATOMS: atom_id res chain seq x y z
N MET A 1 1.76 -51.34 -43.18
CA MET A 1 2.78 -51.97 -44.07
C MET A 1 2.97 -51.08 -45.30
N ARG A 2 4.23 -50.97 -45.78
CA ARG A 2 4.78 -50.16 -46.92
C ARG A 2 5.00 -48.67 -46.60
N ARG A 3 6.21 -48.20 -46.26
CA ARG A 3 7.54 -48.13 -46.95
C ARG A 3 7.57 -47.12 -48.12
N GLY A 4 8.23 -45.97 -47.92
CA GLY A 4 9.47 -45.55 -48.62
C GLY A 4 9.23 -44.22 -49.36
N ARG A 5 10.16 -43.28 -49.62
CA ARG A 5 11.63 -43.17 -49.61
C ARG A 5 11.93 -41.66 -49.36
N TRP A 6 12.70 -41.23 -48.36
CA TRP A 6 14.15 -40.96 -48.38
C TRP A 6 14.68 -40.32 -49.67
N THR A 7 15.02 -39.04 -49.59
CA THR A 7 16.11 -38.44 -50.39
C THR A 7 16.92 -37.54 -49.45
N MET A 8 18.06 -38.06 -49.03
CA MET A 8 19.17 -37.34 -48.44
C MET A 8 19.80 -36.46 -49.51
N VAL A 9 20.05 -35.19 -49.18
CA VAL A 9 21.15 -34.43 -49.77
C VAL A 9 21.95 -33.87 -48.61
N ALA A 10 23.08 -34.53 -48.33
CA ALA A 10 24.14 -33.99 -47.52
C ALA A 10 25.10 -33.26 -48.46
N MET A 11 25.41 -31.99 -48.20
CA MET A 11 26.65 -31.43 -48.73
C MET A 11 27.18 -30.26 -47.90
N ALA A 12 28.47 -30.42 -47.58
CA ALA A 12 29.50 -29.43 -47.30
C ALA A 12 29.42 -28.61 -46.00
N LEU A 13 30.20 -29.11 -45.02
CA LEU A 13 30.94 -28.27 -44.08
C LEU A 13 31.70 -27.17 -44.83
N LEU A 14 31.53 -25.92 -44.40
CA LEU A 14 32.56 -24.88 -44.51
C LEU A 14 32.86 -24.37 -43.11
N MET A 15 34.01 -24.79 -42.59
CA MET A 15 34.69 -24.15 -41.47
C MET A 15 35.24 -22.82 -41.95
N ALA A 16 34.77 -21.71 -41.40
CA ALA A 16 35.47 -20.43 -41.42
C ALA A 16 35.50 -19.90 -39.98
N GLY A 17 36.69 -19.87 -39.40
CA GLY A 17 36.95 -19.31 -38.07
C GLY A 17 37.23 -17.80 -38.11
N CYS A 18 37.00 -17.17 -36.95
CA CYS A 18 37.46 -15.85 -36.46
C CYS A 18 37.03 -14.61 -37.26
N GLN A 19 36.60 -13.49 -36.67
CA GLN A 19 37.09 -12.79 -35.48
C GLN A 19 35.96 -11.98 -34.79
N PRO A 20 36.10 -11.59 -33.50
CA PRO A 20 35.21 -10.64 -32.86
C PRO A 20 35.59 -9.23 -33.33
N ALA A 21 34.78 -8.64 -34.20
CA ALA A 21 34.91 -7.24 -34.58
C ALA A 21 33.91 -6.42 -33.78
N GLY A 22 34.42 -5.67 -32.80
CA GLY A 22 33.68 -4.60 -32.13
C GLY A 22 33.26 -3.53 -33.13
N GLY A 23 32.01 -3.10 -33.01
CA GLY A 23 31.38 -2.01 -33.75
C GLY A 23 30.09 -1.60 -33.02
N PRO A 24 29.70 -0.32 -33.08
CA PRO A 24 29.23 0.42 -31.90
C PRO A 24 27.73 0.29 -31.61
N GLY A 25 27.41 0.14 -30.33
CA GLY A 25 26.30 0.86 -29.70
C GLY A 25 24.87 0.50 -30.08
N ALA A 26 24.50 -0.78 -30.06
CA ALA A 26 23.11 -1.11 -29.74
C ALA A 26 22.92 -0.88 -28.24
N ALA A 27 22.50 0.33 -27.86
CA ALA A 27 22.09 0.59 -26.49
C ALA A 27 20.96 -0.39 -26.13
N PRO A 28 21.13 -1.27 -25.14
CA PRO A 28 20.00 -1.98 -24.60
C PRO A 28 19.14 -0.92 -23.92
N THR A 29 17.91 -0.72 -24.37
CA THR A 29 16.87 -0.08 -23.57
C THR A 29 16.78 -0.86 -22.25
N PRO A 30 17.11 -0.27 -21.08
CA PRO A 30 16.61 -0.85 -19.86
C PRO A 30 15.13 -0.49 -19.83
N ALA A 31 14.32 -1.54 -19.79
CA ALA A 31 12.95 -1.46 -19.35
C ALA A 31 12.87 -0.60 -18.07
N GLY A 32 11.76 0.13 -17.96
CA GLY A 32 11.39 0.79 -16.73
C GLY A 32 11.51 -0.16 -15.54
N ALA A 33 12.32 0.24 -14.59
CA ALA A 33 11.97 0.10 -13.20
C ALA A 33 12.11 1.52 -12.66
N ALA A 34 10.99 2.15 -12.31
CA ALA A 34 11.04 3.23 -11.33
C ALA A 34 11.70 2.60 -10.11
N VAL A 35 13.00 2.84 -9.92
CA VAL A 35 13.69 2.46 -8.70
C VAL A 35 13.00 3.28 -7.62
N SER A 36 12.10 2.63 -6.89
CA SER A 36 11.56 3.17 -5.66
C SER A 36 12.74 3.22 -4.71
N THR A 37 13.34 4.41 -4.58
CA THR A 37 14.43 4.64 -3.63
C THR A 37 13.84 4.44 -2.25
N SER A 38 14.10 3.26 -1.68
CA SER A 38 13.87 2.98 -0.26
C SER A 38 15.17 3.36 0.43
N GLU A 39 15.25 4.57 0.97
CA GLU A 39 16.36 4.92 1.86
C GLU A 39 15.96 4.55 3.28
N PRO A 40 16.71 3.70 3.99
CA PRO A 40 16.50 3.51 5.40
C PRO A 40 16.97 4.78 6.13
N LEU A 41 16.07 5.47 6.83
CA LEU A 41 16.47 6.42 7.87
C LEU A 41 17.02 5.55 9.00
N GLY A 42 18.30 5.72 9.34
CA GLY A 42 18.98 4.90 10.35
C GLY A 42 18.09 4.66 11.57
N ALA A 43 17.80 3.39 11.85
CA ALA A 43 16.89 3.01 12.91
C ALA A 43 17.53 3.32 14.28
N PRO A 44 16.84 4.03 15.20
CA PRO A 44 17.10 3.78 16.62
C PRO A 44 16.82 2.30 16.91
N ASP A 45 17.53 1.69 17.86
CA ASP A 45 17.29 0.31 18.34
C ASP A 45 15.91 0.11 19.02
N ASP A 46 15.01 1.09 18.87
CA ASP A 46 13.71 1.10 19.51
C ASP A 46 12.71 0.27 18.70
N ALA A 47 11.95 -0.55 19.43
CA ALA A 47 10.87 -1.36 18.89
C ALA A 47 9.89 -0.49 18.05
N PRO A 48 9.19 -1.06 17.06
CA PRO A 48 8.25 -0.30 16.23
C PRO A 48 7.27 0.49 17.08
N ALA A 49 6.85 1.67 16.59
CA ALA A 49 5.79 2.47 17.18
C ALA A 49 4.61 1.56 17.57
N ARG A 50 4.23 1.62 18.84
CA ARG A 50 3.20 0.74 19.42
C ARG A 50 1.86 1.43 19.61
N THR A 51 1.77 2.70 19.24
CA THR A 51 0.58 3.53 19.36
C THR A 51 0.40 4.36 18.08
N LEU A 52 -0.84 4.74 17.79
CA LEU A 52 -1.15 5.62 16.66
C LEU A 52 -0.47 6.99 16.80
N PRO A 53 -0.48 7.68 17.96
CA PRO A 53 0.21 8.95 18.11
C PRO A 53 1.71 8.88 17.84
N ASP A 54 2.41 7.85 18.33
CA ASP A 54 3.85 7.70 18.10
C ASP A 54 4.14 7.46 16.61
N LEU A 55 3.37 6.57 15.97
CA LEU A 55 3.49 6.27 14.55
C LEU A 55 3.32 7.53 13.69
N LEU A 56 2.32 8.36 14.01
CA LEU A 56 2.04 9.60 13.30
C LEU A 56 3.15 10.64 13.52
N ALA A 57 3.61 10.79 14.75
CA ALA A 57 4.68 11.74 15.10
C ALA A 57 6.00 11.43 14.38
N GLU A 58 6.30 10.16 14.13
CA GLU A 58 7.49 9.77 13.37
C GLU A 58 7.31 9.86 11.85
N ALA A 59 6.11 9.55 11.33
CA ALA A 59 5.85 9.51 9.89
C ALA A 59 5.57 10.89 9.27
N GLU A 60 4.95 11.82 10.02
CA GLU A 60 4.57 13.14 9.54
C GLU A 60 5.75 13.96 9.01
N PRO A 61 6.92 14.05 9.68
CA PRO A 61 8.08 14.75 9.15
C PRO A 61 8.60 14.18 7.82
N VAL A 62 8.44 12.88 7.58
CA VAL A 62 8.82 12.24 6.31
C VAL A 62 7.85 12.66 5.21
N ALA A 63 6.55 12.76 5.52
CA ALA A 63 5.53 13.22 4.59
C ALA A 63 5.72 14.70 4.21
N GLU A 64 6.03 15.56 5.18
CA GLU A 64 6.27 16.99 4.94
C GLU A 64 7.53 17.26 4.12
N GLN A 65 8.56 16.41 4.24
CA GLN A 65 9.74 16.49 3.39
C GLN A 65 9.45 16.06 1.95
N TRP A 66 8.48 15.17 1.76
CA TRP A 66 8.12 14.65 0.44
C TRP A 66 7.36 15.68 -0.39
N GLN A 67 6.33 16.30 0.18
CA GLN A 67 5.46 17.26 -0.52
C GLN A 67 4.90 18.31 0.45
N ASP A 68 4.51 19.46 -0.10
CA ASP A 68 3.80 20.49 0.66
C ASP A 68 2.38 20.01 1.02
N GLN A 69 2.01 20.17 2.31
CA GLN A 69 0.68 19.86 2.84
C GLN A 69 0.19 18.43 2.49
N PRO A 70 0.96 17.39 2.83
CA PRO A 70 0.52 16.03 2.60
C PRO A 70 -0.74 15.72 3.42
N ARG A 71 -1.62 14.88 2.89
CA ARG A 71 -2.81 14.39 3.59
C ARG A 71 -2.70 12.90 3.85
N LEU A 72 -2.75 12.51 5.11
CA LEU A 72 -2.90 11.12 5.50
C LEU A 72 -4.28 10.63 5.04
N ALA A 73 -4.32 9.51 4.31
CA ALA A 73 -5.55 8.94 3.78
C ALA A 73 -5.83 7.52 4.28
N GLU A 74 -4.79 6.80 4.70
CA GLU A 74 -4.87 5.40 5.15
C GLU A 74 -3.84 5.11 6.24
N ILE A 75 -4.22 4.28 7.21
CA ILE A 75 -3.35 3.62 8.18
C ILE A 75 -3.74 2.14 8.21
N ASP A 76 -2.85 1.26 7.78
CA ASP A 76 -3.02 -0.20 7.79
C ASP A 76 -2.11 -0.82 8.85
N ILE A 77 -2.67 -1.54 9.81
CA ILE A 77 -1.94 -2.12 10.94
C ILE A 77 -2.12 -3.63 10.94
N ALA A 78 -1.00 -4.35 10.88
CA ALA A 78 -0.96 -5.79 11.01
C ALA A 78 -0.86 -6.20 12.49
N LEU A 79 -1.75 -7.08 12.92
CA LEU A 79 -1.88 -7.55 14.29
C LEU A 79 -1.37 -8.99 14.44
N ASP A 80 -0.69 -9.27 15.56
CA ASP A 80 -0.34 -10.62 15.96
C ASP A 80 -1.54 -11.38 16.57
N ALA A 81 -1.30 -12.62 16.99
CA ALA A 81 -2.33 -13.47 17.59
C ALA A 81 -2.86 -12.95 18.94
N GLN A 82 -2.14 -12.02 19.58
CA GLN A 82 -2.46 -11.38 20.85
C GLN A 82 -3.06 -9.98 20.65
N GLY A 83 -3.18 -9.50 19.41
CA GLY A 83 -3.65 -8.14 19.09
C GLY A 83 -2.57 -7.06 19.19
N GLY A 84 -1.30 -7.45 19.35
CA GLY A 84 -0.15 -6.56 19.31
C GLY A 84 0.23 -6.18 17.87
N TRP A 85 0.85 -5.02 17.70
CA TRP A 85 1.27 -4.55 16.37
C TRP A 85 2.52 -5.30 15.91
N THR A 86 2.51 -5.72 14.65
CA THR A 86 3.67 -6.36 14.00
C THR A 86 4.26 -5.50 12.90
N ALA A 87 3.42 -4.71 12.24
CA ALA A 87 3.79 -3.72 11.26
C ALA A 87 2.66 -2.70 11.10
N ALA A 88 2.99 -1.50 10.63
CA ALA A 88 2.03 -0.50 10.20
C ALA A 88 2.46 0.12 8.87
N ARG A 89 1.48 0.58 8.09
CA ARG A 89 1.69 1.33 6.85
C ARG A 89 0.77 2.55 6.84
N LEU A 90 1.34 3.72 6.58
CA LEU A 90 0.59 4.95 6.34
C LEU A 90 0.66 5.31 4.87
N LEU A 91 -0.44 5.82 4.32
CA LEU A 91 -0.50 6.33 2.95
C LEU A 91 -0.84 7.82 2.97
N TYR A 92 0.06 8.62 2.39
CA TYR A 92 -0.12 10.06 2.22
C TYR A 92 -0.36 10.42 0.76
N LEU A 93 -1.26 11.38 0.57
CA LEU A 93 -1.64 12.00 -0.68
C LEU A 93 -1.09 13.42 -0.74
N ALA A 94 -0.82 13.93 -1.94
CA ALA A 94 -0.45 15.32 -2.17
C ALA A 94 -1.08 15.83 -3.47
N ALA A 95 -1.31 17.14 -3.53
CA ALA A 95 -2.02 17.76 -4.64
C ALA A 95 -1.21 17.62 -5.93
N ALA A 96 -1.87 17.17 -7.00
CA ALA A 96 -1.29 16.94 -8.32
C ALA A 96 -0.07 16.00 -8.35
N ALA A 97 0.21 15.27 -7.27
CA ALA A 97 1.26 14.26 -7.26
C ALA A 97 0.87 13.07 -8.14
N ASP A 98 1.82 12.52 -8.89
CA ASP A 98 1.65 11.29 -9.69
C ASP A 98 2.01 10.02 -8.90
N ARG A 99 2.28 10.18 -7.61
CA ARG A 99 2.67 9.15 -6.66
C ARG A 99 2.02 9.40 -5.30
N PHE A 100 1.91 8.35 -4.51
CA PHE A 100 1.65 8.45 -3.06
C PHE A 100 2.96 8.30 -2.30
N LEU A 101 2.98 8.71 -1.03
CA LEU A 101 4.01 8.27 -0.10
C LEU A 101 3.43 7.17 0.78
N ALA A 102 4.04 6.00 0.73
CA ALA A 102 3.74 4.91 1.66
C ALA A 102 4.88 4.81 2.67
N VAL A 103 4.59 5.12 3.94
CA VAL A 103 5.53 4.96 5.06
C VAL A 103 5.22 3.64 5.74
N ARG A 104 6.23 2.84 6.06
CA ARG A 104 6.11 1.53 6.71
C ARG A 104 6.93 1.54 7.99
N ALA A 105 6.30 1.10 9.08
CA ALA A 105 6.95 0.85 10.36
C ALA A 105 6.89 -0.65 10.66
N ASP A 106 8.04 -1.27 10.90
CA ASP A 106 8.12 -2.66 11.34
C ASP A 106 9.30 -2.88 12.29
N GLY A 107 9.61 -4.14 12.63
CA GLY A 107 10.73 -4.49 13.51
C GLY A 107 12.11 -4.02 13.05
N SER A 108 12.24 -3.49 11.84
CA SER A 108 13.47 -2.92 11.27
C SER A 108 13.51 -1.39 11.33
N GLY A 109 12.49 -0.75 11.89
CA GLY A 109 12.32 0.70 11.93
C GLY A 109 11.40 1.23 10.82
N LEU A 110 11.59 2.52 10.49
CA LEU A 110 10.82 3.20 9.45
C LEU A 110 11.47 3.10 8.08
N SER A 111 10.66 2.83 7.07
CA SER A 111 11.02 2.89 5.66
C SER A 111 9.90 3.54 4.87
N TRP A 112 10.18 4.03 3.66
CA TRP A 112 9.14 4.58 2.80
C TRP A 112 9.35 4.22 1.33
N GLN A 113 8.26 4.32 0.58
CA GLN A 113 8.20 4.08 -0.85
C GLN A 113 7.30 5.11 -1.50
N GLN A 114 7.46 5.33 -2.80
CA GLN A 114 6.63 6.25 -3.57
C GLN A 114 5.97 5.56 -4.77
N PRO A 115 4.92 4.74 -4.55
CA PRO A 115 4.20 4.06 -5.61
C PRO A 115 3.51 5.06 -6.54
N THR A 116 3.54 4.81 -7.85
CA THR A 116 2.82 5.63 -8.83
C THR A 116 1.32 5.39 -8.78
N LEU A 117 0.52 6.44 -8.98
CA LEU A 117 -0.95 6.37 -9.05
C LEU A 117 -1.43 5.35 -10.09
N SER A 118 -0.73 5.29 -11.22
CA SER A 118 -1.03 4.39 -12.34
C SER A 118 -1.02 2.91 -11.95
N THR A 119 -0.21 2.53 -10.95
CA THR A 119 -0.19 1.16 -10.42
C THR A 119 -1.51 0.79 -9.75
N LEU A 120 -2.20 1.77 -9.18
CA LEU A 120 -3.52 1.61 -8.56
C LEU A 120 -4.67 2.01 -9.50
N GLN A 121 -4.39 2.32 -10.77
CA GLN A 121 -5.35 2.92 -11.70
C GLN A 121 -6.02 4.20 -11.16
N ALA A 122 -5.37 4.86 -10.20
CA ALA A 122 -5.84 6.09 -9.60
C ALA A 122 -5.44 7.30 -10.45
N ARG A 123 -6.20 8.39 -10.32
CA ARG A 123 -5.93 9.66 -11.00
C ARG A 123 -5.34 10.69 -10.03
N PRO A 124 -4.52 11.65 -10.50
CA PRO A 124 -4.06 12.74 -9.67
C PRO A 124 -5.23 13.50 -9.06
N ILE A 125 -5.12 13.81 -7.77
CA ILE A 125 -6.12 14.58 -7.02
C ILE A 125 -5.74 16.05 -7.14
N SER A 126 -6.71 16.92 -7.46
CA SER A 126 -6.49 18.37 -7.50
C SER A 126 -6.27 18.93 -6.09
N SER A 127 -5.78 20.16 -5.98
CA SER A 127 -5.70 20.85 -4.69
C SER A 127 -7.06 20.94 -3.99
N ASP A 128 -8.12 21.25 -4.74
CA ASP A 128 -9.48 21.31 -4.22
C ASP A 128 -9.96 19.93 -3.72
N GLY A 129 -9.75 18.87 -4.51
CA GLY A 129 -10.11 17.52 -4.08
C GLY A 129 -9.34 17.08 -2.83
N LEU A 130 -8.08 17.49 -2.69
CA LEU A 130 -7.28 17.19 -1.50
C LEU A 130 -7.79 17.92 -0.25
N THR A 131 -8.38 19.11 -0.38
CA THR A 131 -8.96 19.83 0.77
C THR A 131 -10.18 19.14 1.35
N ASP A 132 -10.86 18.31 0.57
CA ASP A 132 -12.00 17.51 1.03
C ASP A 132 -11.58 16.24 1.78
N VAL A 133 -10.30 15.83 1.72
CA VAL A 133 -9.80 14.67 2.48
C VAL A 133 -9.66 15.08 3.95
N PRO A 134 -10.45 14.49 4.87
CA PRO A 134 -10.46 14.92 6.25
C PRO A 134 -9.18 14.53 6.98
N THR A 135 -8.72 15.38 7.89
CA THR A 135 -7.69 15.02 8.87
C THR A 135 -8.20 13.88 9.75
N LEU A 136 -7.27 13.03 10.22
CA LEU A 136 -7.59 11.98 11.19
C LEU A 136 -8.28 12.59 12.41
N PRO A 137 -9.46 12.08 12.84
CA PRO A 137 -10.16 12.61 14.00
C PRO A 137 -9.33 12.51 15.27
N GLU A 138 -9.52 13.46 16.18
CA GLU A 138 -9.01 13.30 17.54
C GLU A 138 -9.72 12.14 18.24
N GLY A 139 -8.99 11.39 19.07
CA GLY A 139 -9.57 10.29 19.85
C GLY A 139 -9.93 9.05 19.01
N VAL A 140 -9.28 8.85 17.87
CA VAL A 140 -9.28 7.53 17.20
C VAL A 140 -8.74 6.48 18.17
N ARG A 141 -9.42 5.34 18.24
CA ARG A 141 -9.06 4.25 19.14
C ARG A 141 -7.86 3.49 18.63
N GLU A 142 -7.05 2.99 19.56
CA GLU A 142 -6.00 2.02 19.24
C GLU A 142 -6.64 0.69 18.75
N PRO A 143 -5.96 -0.10 17.90
CA PRO A 143 -6.51 -1.35 17.38
C PRO A 143 -7.05 -2.31 18.44
N ALA A 144 -6.35 -2.47 19.58
CA ALA A 144 -6.81 -3.32 20.67
C ALA A 144 -8.11 -2.81 21.32
N GLU A 145 -8.24 -1.49 21.47
CA GLU A 145 -9.45 -0.86 22.00
C GLU A 145 -10.61 -0.97 21.01
N LEU A 146 -10.32 -0.83 19.71
CA LEU A 146 -11.28 -0.95 18.64
C LEU A 146 -11.84 -2.37 18.53
N VAL A 147 -10.99 -3.40 18.63
CA VAL A 147 -11.40 -4.82 18.69
C VAL A 147 -12.34 -5.06 19.88
N SER A 148 -12.02 -4.49 21.04
CA SER A 148 -12.87 -4.59 22.23
C SER A 148 -14.24 -3.91 22.03
N ALA A 149 -14.25 -2.69 21.48
CA ALA A 149 -15.47 -1.93 21.23
C ALA A 149 -16.37 -2.58 20.17
N ALA A 150 -15.78 -3.20 19.15
CA ALA A 150 -16.49 -3.82 18.04
C ALA A 150 -16.85 -5.30 18.28
N ALA A 151 -16.63 -5.86 19.47
CA ALA A 151 -16.75 -7.29 19.75
C ALA A 151 -18.09 -7.91 19.29
N ALA A 152 -19.22 -7.21 19.52
CA ALA A 152 -20.53 -7.69 19.09
C ALA A 152 -20.70 -7.72 17.56
N ALA A 153 -20.17 -6.70 16.87
CA ALA A 153 -20.24 -6.62 15.42
C ALA A 153 -19.32 -7.67 14.77
N LEU A 154 -18.11 -7.85 15.31
CA LEU A 154 -17.17 -8.90 14.93
C LEU A 154 -17.80 -10.30 15.03
N ASP A 155 -18.46 -10.61 16.15
CA ASP A 155 -19.16 -11.89 16.33
C ASP A 155 -20.29 -12.07 15.29
N SER A 156 -21.09 -11.02 15.07
CA SER A 156 -22.18 -11.06 14.08
C SER A 156 -21.70 -11.25 12.64
N CYS A 157 -20.53 -10.71 12.30
CA CYS A 157 -19.89 -10.88 10.99
C CYS A 157 -19.02 -12.15 10.91
N GLY A 158 -18.97 -12.96 11.97
CA GLY A 158 -18.19 -14.20 12.02
C GLY A 158 -16.67 -14.00 12.07
N VAL A 159 -16.20 -12.79 12.42
CA VAL A 159 -14.80 -12.43 12.54
C VAL A 159 -14.33 -12.73 13.96
N THR A 160 -13.70 -13.89 14.15
CA THR A 160 -13.28 -14.33 15.50
C THR A 160 -11.97 -13.71 15.96
N ARG A 161 -11.08 -13.39 15.00
CA ARG A 161 -9.76 -12.81 15.30
C ARG A 161 -9.32 -11.90 14.16
N PRO A 162 -9.43 -10.58 14.33
CA PRO A 162 -8.83 -9.64 13.41
C PRO A 162 -7.31 -9.81 13.37
N VAL A 163 -6.75 -9.80 12.16
CA VAL A 163 -5.30 -9.77 11.90
C VAL A 163 -4.89 -8.43 11.29
N THR A 164 -5.86 -7.59 10.91
CA THR A 164 -5.64 -6.27 10.35
C THR A 164 -6.62 -5.27 10.96
N ALA A 165 -6.13 -4.06 11.25
CA ALA A 165 -6.93 -2.88 11.51
C ALA A 165 -6.58 -1.80 10.47
N LEU A 166 -7.54 -1.46 9.61
CA LEU A 166 -7.40 -0.48 8.54
C LEU A 166 -8.23 0.75 8.86
N TYR A 167 -7.58 1.89 9.07
CA TYR A 167 -8.23 3.20 9.11
C TYR A 167 -8.10 3.82 7.74
N ALA A 168 -9.21 4.20 7.09
CA ALA A 168 -9.15 4.75 5.74
C ALA A 168 -10.23 5.79 5.49
N THR A 169 -9.91 6.77 4.65
CA THR A 169 -10.83 7.80 4.16
C THR A 169 -11.61 7.38 2.92
N GLY A 170 -11.18 6.31 2.23
CA GLY A 170 -11.66 5.95 0.88
C GLY A 170 -10.93 6.69 -0.27
N ALA A 171 -10.15 7.73 0.05
CA ALA A 171 -9.19 8.31 -0.88
C ALA A 171 -7.99 7.36 -1.05
N PRO A 172 -7.35 7.31 -2.23
CA PRO A 172 -7.65 8.04 -3.47
C PRO A 172 -8.68 7.33 -4.36
N VAL A 173 -9.14 6.14 -3.98
CA VAL A 173 -9.91 5.23 -4.85
C VAL A 173 -11.24 5.83 -5.28
N ALA A 174 -11.90 6.59 -4.39
CA ALA A 174 -13.17 7.25 -4.70
C ALA A 174 -13.04 8.47 -5.63
N TRP A 175 -11.84 8.89 -6.01
CA TRP A 175 -11.61 10.03 -6.91
C TRP A 175 -11.69 9.61 -8.39
N ASP A 176 -12.60 10.20 -9.15
CA ASP A 176 -12.78 9.89 -10.58
C ASP A 176 -11.89 10.73 -11.53
N GLY A 177 -11.10 11.66 -10.98
CA GLY A 177 -10.30 12.63 -11.73
C GLY A 177 -10.83 14.07 -11.67
N ASN A 178 -12.08 14.25 -11.24
CA ASN A 178 -12.74 15.55 -11.17
C ASN A 178 -13.55 15.74 -9.87
N ALA A 179 -14.16 14.69 -9.34
CA ALA A 179 -14.93 14.74 -8.11
C ALA A 179 -14.81 13.45 -7.31
N TRP A 180 -15.18 13.54 -6.02
CA TRP A 180 -15.36 12.39 -5.16
C TRP A 180 -16.67 11.67 -5.51
N THR A 181 -16.57 10.40 -5.91
CA THR A 181 -17.73 9.53 -6.15
C THR A 181 -18.43 9.13 -4.85
N THR A 182 -17.67 9.09 -3.77
CA THR A 182 -18.11 8.97 -2.38
C THR A 182 -17.32 9.98 -1.56
N GLU A 183 -17.99 10.73 -0.71
CA GLU A 183 -17.35 11.72 0.16
C GLU A 183 -16.29 11.05 1.05
N PRO A 184 -15.04 11.55 1.09
CA PRO A 184 -14.01 10.99 1.94
C PRO A 184 -14.37 11.12 3.41
N THR A 185 -14.44 10.01 4.12
CA THR A 185 -14.70 9.99 5.56
C THR A 185 -13.89 8.90 6.22
N TRP A 186 -13.36 9.17 7.40
CA TRP A 186 -12.64 8.16 8.15
C TRP A 186 -13.58 7.04 8.59
N SER A 187 -13.17 5.82 8.29
CA SER A 187 -13.75 4.57 8.77
C SER A 187 -12.63 3.68 9.27
N ALA A 188 -12.95 2.73 10.15
CA ALA A 188 -12.05 1.65 10.48
C ALA A 188 -12.64 0.31 10.03
N THR A 189 -11.78 -0.57 9.53
CA THR A 189 -12.12 -1.94 9.16
C THR A 189 -11.25 -2.89 9.96
N LEU A 190 -11.87 -3.81 10.70
CA LEU A 190 -11.18 -4.93 11.32
C LEU A 190 -11.44 -6.18 10.50
N SER A 191 -10.39 -6.87 10.04
CA SER A 191 -10.53 -8.04 9.18
C SER A 191 -9.66 -9.22 9.62
N ASP A 192 -10.15 -10.44 9.37
CA ASP A 192 -9.40 -11.67 9.59
C ASP A 192 -8.56 -12.10 8.38
N ALA A 193 -7.79 -13.18 8.55
CA ALA A 193 -6.93 -13.72 7.51
C ALA A 193 -7.72 -14.30 6.31
N GLN A 194 -9.02 -14.52 6.45
CA GLN A 194 -9.92 -14.98 5.39
C GLN A 194 -10.54 -13.80 4.61
N GLY A 195 -10.24 -12.56 5.00
CA GLY A 195 -10.76 -11.34 4.38
C GLY A 195 -12.17 -10.97 4.84
N ARG A 196 -12.74 -11.67 5.83
CA ARG A 196 -14.00 -11.26 6.46
C ARG A 196 -13.72 -10.07 7.34
N GLY A 197 -14.56 -9.05 7.26
CA GLY A 197 -14.31 -7.81 7.99
C GLY A 197 -15.56 -7.16 8.54
N VAL A 198 -15.34 -6.19 9.42
CA VAL A 198 -16.36 -5.30 9.93
C VAL A 198 -15.92 -3.85 9.75
N VAL A 199 -16.77 -3.03 9.15
CA VAL A 199 -16.61 -1.58 9.03
C VAL A 199 -17.29 -0.88 10.20
N ILE A 200 -16.55 -0.03 10.89
CA ILE A 200 -16.93 0.63 12.13
C ILE A 200 -16.42 2.06 12.17
N ASP A 201 -17.03 2.87 13.03
CA ASP A 201 -16.55 4.21 13.33
C ASP A 201 -15.23 4.14 14.13
N PRO A 202 -14.17 4.85 13.71
CA PRO A 202 -12.83 4.71 14.27
C PRO A 202 -12.69 5.26 15.69
N SER A 203 -13.55 6.19 16.12
CA SER A 203 -13.49 6.82 17.44
C SER A 203 -14.37 6.12 18.47
N SER A 204 -15.52 5.59 18.06
CA SER A 204 -16.48 4.92 18.95
C SER A 204 -16.39 3.40 18.91
N GLY A 205 -15.94 2.81 17.80
CA GLY A 205 -16.03 1.38 17.51
C GLY A 205 -17.46 0.92 17.16
N GLY A 206 -18.39 1.86 16.96
CA GLY A 206 -19.77 1.58 16.60
C GLY A 206 -19.90 1.11 15.15
N ALA A 207 -20.68 0.05 14.94
CA ALA A 207 -21.00 -0.47 13.61
C ALA A 207 -22.22 0.26 13.00
N GLY A 208 -22.19 0.45 11.68
CA GLY A 208 -23.34 0.94 10.91
C GLY A 208 -24.42 -0.13 10.70
N ALA A 209 -25.42 0.18 9.85
CA ALA A 209 -26.55 -0.71 9.59
C ALA A 209 -26.14 -2.02 8.90
N ASP A 210 -25.16 -1.97 7.99
CA ASP A 210 -24.64 -3.13 7.24
C ASP A 210 -23.10 -3.14 7.34
N PRO A 211 -22.54 -3.62 8.47
CA PRO A 211 -21.11 -3.42 8.76
C PRO A 211 -20.22 -4.56 8.22
N CYS A 212 -20.79 -5.68 7.80
CA CYS A 212 -20.02 -6.86 7.40
C CYS A 212 -19.53 -6.78 5.94
N LEU A 213 -18.29 -7.19 5.71
CA LEU A 213 -17.65 -7.35 4.40
C LEU A 213 -17.56 -8.81 3.97
#